data_AF-A0A1J8Q4C8-F1
#
_entry.id   AF-A0A1J8Q4C8-F1
#
_cell.length_a   1.000
_cell.length_b   1.000
_cell.length_c   1.000
_cell.angle_alpha   90.00
_cell.angle_beta   90.00
_cell.angle_gamma   90.00
#
_symmetry.space_group_name_H-M   'P 1'
#
loop_
_entity.id
_entity.type
_entity.pdbx_description
1 polymer ?
#
loop_
_entity_poly.entity_id
_entity_poly.type
_entity_poly.pdbx_seq_one_letter_code
_entity_poly.pdbx_strand_id
1 'polypeptide(L)'
;MRAAGIPLEVQWNDIDLYHAYRDFTTDPVTFPGDELRAFIQGLAANHQHYIPIVDAGIAVTVNSTDVYDPFTRGVEQDVWIKNPDGSLYIGQVWPGYTVSHP
;
A
#
# COMPACT_ATOMS: atom_id res chain seq x y z
N MET A 1 -18.12 -9.44 15.76
CA MET A 1 -18.79 -8.13 15.93
C MET A 1 -20.27 -8.20 15.56
N ARG A 2 -20.63 -8.24 14.26
CA ARG A 2 -22.04 -8.19 13.81
C ARG A 2 -22.96 -9.28 14.38
N ALA A 3 -22.59 -10.56 14.25
CA ALA A 3 -23.41 -11.67 14.76
C ALA A 3 -23.62 -11.63 16.28
N ALA A 4 -22.71 -10.97 17.01
CA ALA A 4 -22.78 -10.79 18.46
C ALA A 4 -23.47 -9.47 18.87
N GLY A 5 -23.99 -8.68 17.92
CA GLY A 5 -24.61 -7.38 18.19
C GLY A 5 -23.64 -6.31 18.71
N ILE A 6 -22.33 -6.50 18.52
CA ILE A 6 -21.32 -5.53 18.97
C ILE A 6 -21.13 -4.47 17.87
N PRO A 7 -21.29 -3.17 18.19
CA PRO A 7 -21.05 -2.09 17.23
C PRO A 7 -19.64 -2.13 16.64
N LEU A 8 -19.55 -1.94 15.31
CA LEU A 8 -18.30 -1.77 14.58
C LEU A 8 -18.55 -0.83 13.41
N GLU A 9 -17.98 0.36 13.46
CA GLU A 9 -18.17 1.38 12.41
C GLU A 9 -17.11 1.31 11.32
N VAL A 10 -15.87 0.91 11.67
CA VAL A 10 -14.74 0.95 10.75
C VAL A 10 -13.94 -0.35 10.82
N GLN A 11 -13.69 -0.98 9.68
CA GLN A 11 -12.72 -2.05 9.55
C GLN A 11 -11.38 -1.48 9.08
N TRP A 12 -10.30 -1.92 9.73
CA TRP A 12 -8.94 -1.54 9.38
C TRP A 12 -8.17 -2.74 8.86
N ASN A 13 -7.24 -2.51 7.94
CA ASN A 13 -6.22 -3.50 7.55
C ASN A 13 -4.84 -2.89 7.74
N ASP A 14 -3.92 -3.71 8.23
CA ASP A 14 -2.50 -3.40 8.32
C ASP A 14 -1.80 -3.85 7.01
N ILE A 15 -0.47 -3.92 7.04
CA ILE A 15 0.40 -4.16 5.89
C ILE A 15 0.17 -5.52 5.22
N ASP A 16 -0.49 -6.46 5.90
CA ASP A 16 -0.81 -7.80 5.38
C ASP A 16 -1.72 -7.78 4.15
N LEU A 17 -2.41 -6.65 3.90
CA LEU A 17 -3.20 -6.38 2.69
C LEU A 17 -2.38 -6.43 1.40
N TYR A 18 -1.10 -6.05 1.47
CA TYR A 18 -0.31 -5.65 0.32
C TYR A 18 0.59 -6.76 -0.20
N HIS A 19 0.67 -6.86 -1.54
CA HIS A 19 1.58 -7.79 -2.20
C HIS A 19 3.02 -7.38 -1.92
N ALA A 20 3.80 -8.28 -1.30
CA ALA A 20 5.18 -8.01 -0.90
C ALA A 20 5.34 -6.72 -0.07
N TYR A 21 4.30 -6.35 0.70
CA TYR A 21 4.27 -5.16 1.56
C TYR A 21 4.42 -3.82 0.80
N ARG A 22 4.06 -3.79 -0.49
CA ARG A 22 4.14 -2.60 -1.34
C ARG A 22 2.82 -1.83 -1.32
N ASP A 23 2.86 -0.57 -0.93
CA ASP A 23 1.70 0.31 -0.99
C ASP A 23 1.03 0.30 -2.37
N PHE A 24 -0.29 0.54 -2.37
CA PHE A 24 -1.13 0.61 -3.57
C PHE A 24 -1.24 -0.71 -4.36
N THR A 25 -0.91 -1.83 -3.73
CA THR A 25 -1.15 -3.16 -4.27
C THR A 25 -2.22 -3.89 -3.46
N THR A 26 -2.55 -5.12 -3.84
CA THR A 26 -3.31 -6.07 -3.02
C THR A 26 -2.70 -7.44 -3.23
N ASP A 27 -2.48 -8.22 -2.17
CA ASP A 27 -1.89 -9.55 -2.35
C ASP A 27 -2.83 -10.47 -3.15
N PRO A 28 -2.42 -11.01 -4.31
CA PRO A 28 -3.33 -11.74 -5.18
C PRO A 28 -3.76 -13.11 -4.64
N VAL A 29 -3.17 -13.58 -3.54
CA VAL A 29 -3.49 -14.87 -2.91
C VAL A 29 -4.34 -14.65 -1.67
N THR A 30 -3.90 -13.79 -0.75
CA THR A 30 -4.60 -13.58 0.54
C THR A 30 -5.66 -12.47 0.47
N PHE A 31 -5.48 -11.48 -0.41
CA PHE A 31 -6.41 -10.37 -0.63
C PHE A 31 -6.65 -10.11 -2.12
N PRO A 32 -7.21 -11.08 -2.88
CA PRO A 32 -7.47 -10.87 -4.30
C PRO A 32 -8.28 -9.59 -4.53
N GLY A 33 -7.86 -8.76 -5.49
CA GLY A 33 -8.40 -7.39 -5.63
C GLY A 33 -9.92 -7.32 -5.85
N ASP A 34 -10.50 -8.30 -6.56
CA ASP A 34 -11.95 -8.37 -6.77
C ASP A 34 -12.71 -8.78 -5.51
N GLU A 35 -12.14 -9.68 -4.70
CA GLU A 35 -12.71 -10.10 -3.43
C GLU A 35 -12.63 -8.99 -2.38
N LEU A 36 -11.49 -8.30 -2.29
CA LEU A 36 -11.32 -7.13 -1.42
C LEU A 36 -12.31 -6.02 -1.81
N ARG A 37 -12.49 -5.78 -3.10
CA ARG A 37 -13.48 -4.80 -3.60
C ARG A 37 -14.90 -5.18 -3.17
N ALA A 38 -15.29 -6.44 -3.34
CA ALA A 38 -16.60 -6.93 -2.93
C ALA A 38 -16.79 -6.81 -1.41
N PHE A 39 -15.75 -7.11 -0.62
CA PHE A 39 -15.74 -6.94 0.83
C PHE A 39 -15.97 -5.48 1.24
N ILE A 40 -15.22 -4.54 0.67
CA ILE A 40 -15.36 -3.09 0.95
C ILE A 40 -16.75 -2.59 0.56
N GLN A 41 -17.30 -3.03 -0.58
CA GLN A 41 -18.68 -2.72 -0.98
C GLN A 41 -19.70 -3.25 0.03
N GLY A 42 -19.46 -4.45 0.57
CA GLY A 42 -20.26 -5.02 1.66
C GLY A 42 -20.22 -4.16 2.92
N LEU A 43 -19.05 -3.67 3.33
CA LEU A 43 -18.93 -2.74 4.46
C LEU A 43 -19.74 -1.45 4.21
N ALA A 44 -19.56 -0.83 3.05
CA ALA A 44 -20.27 0.39 2.68
C ALA A 44 -21.80 0.21 2.68
N ALA A 45 -22.31 -0.91 2.15
CA ALA A 45 -23.73 -1.25 2.17
C ALA A 45 -24.30 -1.43 3.59
N ASN A 46 -23.44 -1.73 4.56
CA ASN A 46 -23.79 -1.84 5.98
C ASN A 46 -23.53 -0.53 6.77
N HIS A 47 -23.31 0.60 6.09
CA HIS A 47 -22.93 1.89 6.70
C HIS A 47 -21.64 1.83 7.53
N GLN A 48 -20.71 0.96 7.14
CA GLN A 48 -19.38 0.86 7.72
C GLN A 48 -18.34 1.50 6.80
N HIS A 49 -17.20 1.86 7.37
CA HIS A 49 -16.06 2.44 6.66
C HIS A 49 -14.88 1.47 6.63
N TYR A 50 -13.95 1.72 5.70
CA TYR A 50 -12.75 0.92 5.51
C TYR A 50 -11.52 1.83 5.49
N ILE A 51 -10.49 1.49 6.26
CA ILE A 51 -9.24 2.24 6.32
C ILE A 51 -8.06 1.25 6.18
N PRO A 52 -7.35 1.22 5.04
CA PRO A 52 -6.06 0.55 4.95
C PRO A 52 -4.95 1.43 5.53
N ILE A 53 -3.89 0.82 6.04
CA ILE A 53 -2.60 1.50 6.26
C ILE A 53 -2.01 1.94 4.92
N VAL A 54 -1.25 3.03 4.91
CA VAL A 54 -0.37 3.43 3.79
C VAL A 54 0.92 3.95 4.41
N ASP A 55 2.06 3.49 3.91
CA ASP A 55 3.38 3.92 4.40
C ASP A 55 4.01 5.01 3.53
N ALA A 56 5.06 5.65 4.05
CA ALA A 56 5.84 6.65 3.30
C ALA A 56 6.99 6.05 2.49
N GLY A 57 7.32 4.77 2.74
CA GLY A 57 8.44 4.08 2.11
C GLY A 57 8.00 3.32 0.86
N ILE A 58 8.34 3.84 -0.32
CA ILE A 58 7.99 3.22 -1.61
C ILE A 58 9.13 2.32 -2.09
N ALA A 59 8.82 1.06 -2.36
CA ALA A 59 9.80 0.07 -2.81
C ALA A 59 10.49 0.50 -4.11
N VAL A 60 11.81 0.33 -4.17
CA VAL A 60 12.58 0.53 -5.41
C VAL A 60 12.39 -0.66 -6.34
N THR A 61 12.22 -0.41 -7.64
CA THR A 61 12.15 -1.50 -8.63
C THR A 61 13.51 -2.16 -8.82
N VAL A 62 13.55 -3.49 -8.83
CA VAL A 62 14.81 -4.25 -8.84
C VAL A 62 15.40 -4.37 -10.26
N ASN A 63 14.54 -4.44 -11.28
CA ASN A 63 14.94 -4.59 -12.68
C ASN A 63 13.79 -4.19 -13.62
N SER A 64 14.00 -4.30 -14.94
CA SER A 64 13.01 -3.91 -15.96
C SER A 64 11.73 -4.75 -15.98
N THR A 65 11.71 -5.91 -15.34
CA THR A 65 10.51 -6.77 -15.22
C THR A 65 9.73 -6.53 -13.93
N ASP A 66 10.31 -5.79 -12.98
CA ASP A 66 9.63 -5.36 -11.76
C ASP A 66 8.83 -4.08 -12.04
N VAL A 67 7.58 -4.25 -12.45
CA VAL A 67 6.67 -3.15 -12.76
C VAL A 67 5.99 -2.68 -11.48
N TYR A 68 6.34 -1.47 -11.02
CA TYR A 68 5.74 -0.84 -9.85
C TYR A 68 5.57 0.66 -10.06
N ASP A 69 4.38 1.05 -10.51
CA ASP A 69 4.02 2.41 -10.90
C ASP A 69 4.27 3.49 -9.85
N PRO A 70 4.03 3.28 -8.54
CA PRO A 70 4.33 4.27 -7.53
C PRO A 70 5.80 4.74 -7.56
N PHE A 71 6.74 3.81 -7.73
CA PHE A 71 8.16 4.14 -7.82
C PHE A 71 8.50 4.87 -9.12
N THR A 72 8.11 4.30 -10.27
CA THR A 72 8.48 4.84 -11.60
C THR A 72 7.88 6.23 -11.83
N ARG A 73 6.61 6.44 -11.47
CA ARG A 73 5.98 7.76 -11.57
C ARG A 73 6.64 8.80 -10.68
N GLY A 74 7.07 8.42 -9.48
CA GLY A 74 7.79 9.36 -8.62
C GLY A 74 9.18 9.71 -9.13
N VAL A 75 9.85 8.81 -9.87
CA VAL A 75 11.09 9.14 -10.60
C VAL A 75 10.81 10.14 -11.72
N GLU A 76 9.76 9.92 -12.51
CA GLU A 76 9.35 10.82 -13.60
C GLU A 76 8.99 12.23 -13.09
N GLN A 77 8.38 12.31 -11.91
CA GLN A 77 7.95 13.56 -11.29
C GLN A 77 8.99 14.21 -10.38
N ASP A 78 10.15 13.56 -10.19
CA ASP A 78 11.24 14.02 -9.32
C ASP A 78 10.82 14.33 -7.87
N VAL A 79 10.01 13.46 -7.27
CA VAL A 79 9.41 13.71 -5.93
C VAL A 79 10.19 13.10 -4.76
N TRP A 80 11.22 12.31 -5.04
CA TRP A 80 11.94 11.58 -4.00
C TRP A 80 12.95 12.46 -3.27
N ILE A 81 13.14 12.18 -1.98
CA ILE A 81 14.23 12.73 -1.20
C ILE A 81 15.56 12.27 -1.82
N LYS A 82 16.49 13.22 -1.96
CA LYS A 82 17.83 13.00 -2.54
C LYS A 82 18.93 13.26 -1.53
N ASN A 83 20.05 12.58 -1.73
CA ASN A 83 21.33 12.92 -1.10
C ASN A 83 21.86 14.26 -1.65
N PRO A 84 22.86 14.88 -0.97
CA PRO A 84 23.48 16.12 -1.46
C PRO A 84 24.09 16.04 -2.87
N ASP A 85 24.46 14.83 -3.33
CA ASP A 85 24.99 14.59 -4.68
C ASP A 85 23.89 14.41 -5.75
N GLY A 86 22.61 14.52 -5.35
CA GLY A 86 21.45 14.36 -6.22
C GLY A 86 21.00 12.91 -6.44
N SER A 87 21.72 11.92 -5.92
CA SER A 87 21.27 10.53 -5.94
C SER A 87 20.04 10.33 -5.04
N LEU A 88 19.21 9.32 -5.35
CA LEU A 88 18.08 8.97 -4.49
C LEU A 88 18.58 8.58 -3.09
N TYR A 89 17.92 9.11 -2.05
CA TYR A 89 18.14 8.63 -0.70
C TYR A 89 17.44 7.27 -0.54
N ILE A 90 18.23 6.22 -0.27
CA ILE A 90 17.73 4.84 -0.14
C ILE A 90 17.69 4.44 1.34
N GLY A 91 16.49 4.14 1.83
CA GLY A 91 16.24 3.54 3.14
C GLY A 91 15.91 2.04 3.04
N GLN A 92 15.52 1.46 4.18
CA GLN A 92 15.01 0.08 4.24
C GLN A 92 13.83 0.00 5.22
N VAL A 93 12.68 -0.47 4.72
CA VAL A 93 11.41 -0.60 5.47
C VAL A 93 10.72 -1.92 5.05
N TRP A 94 9.40 -2.06 5.21
CA TRP A 94 8.64 -3.29 5.00
C TRP A 94 8.89 -3.97 3.63
N PRO A 95 8.85 -3.25 2.48
CA PRO A 95 9.07 -3.91 1.19
C PRO A 95 10.57 -4.04 0.83
N GLY A 96 11.49 -3.80 1.78
CA GLY A 96 12.93 -3.81 1.53
C GLY A 96 13.49 -2.41 1.25
N TYR A 97 14.34 -2.27 0.23
CA TYR A 97 14.93 -0.98 -0.12
C TYR A 97 13.87 -0.01 -0.66
N THR A 98 13.86 1.20 -0.10
CA THR A 98 12.79 2.17 -0.34
C THR A 98 13.34 3.57 -0.59
N VAL A 99 12.55 4.35 -1.31
CA VAL A 99 12.65 5.81 -1.35
C VAL A 99 11.47 6.41 -0.56
N SER A 100 11.61 7.66 -0.14
CA SER A 100 10.52 8.43 0.47
C SER A 100 10.42 9.80 -0.18
N HIS A 101 9.25 10.42 -0.09
CA HIS A 101 9.03 11.81 -0.50
C HIS A 101 8.95 12.71 0.74
N PRO A 102 9.27 14.01 0.63
CA PRO A 102 9.11 14.98 1.72
C PRO A 102 7.64 15.23 2.09
#